data_AF-U9UTS4-F1
#
_entry.id   AF-U9UTS4-F1
#
_cell.length_a   1.000
_cell.length_b   1.000
_cell.length_c   1.000
_cell.angle_alpha   90.00
_cell.angle_beta   90.00
_cell.angle_gamma   90.00
#
_symmetry.space_group_name_H-M   'P 1'
#
loop_
_entity.id
_entity.type
_entity.pdbx_description
1 polymer ?
#
loop_
_entity_poly.entity_id
_entity_poly.type
_entity_poly.pdbx_seq_one_letter_code
_entity_poly.pdbx_strand_id
1 'polypeptide(L)'
;MTMKASSTSQMQNVFKEKIEALKEETSNLIEEIAGYAGDGNTNEFLRSLGNLESKLMDIYKTMDSLSNRVDEVEKELKELKDQLGGVDNWHGVEMGLHYHNLNEPLTKKESGCVERLMNLLKDDEDIGLSLTDIKDAEMELGTYPVPDDLKIYKPPLKKAFKAMSRWRSS
;
A
#
# COMPACT_ATOMS: atom_id res chain seq x y z
N MET A 1 1.90 -8.25 17.92
CA MET A 1 3.21 -8.01 17.28
C MET A 1 3.54 -6.53 17.42
N THR A 2 4.34 -6.15 18.43
CA THR A 2 4.63 -4.74 18.71
C THR A 2 6.03 -4.65 19.32
N MET A 3 7.07 -4.76 18.49
CA MET A 3 8.46 -4.42 18.84
C MET A 3 9.27 -4.33 17.53
N LYS A 4 9.27 -3.16 16.88
CA LYS A 4 10.24 -2.83 15.80
C LYS A 4 10.52 -1.31 15.75
N ALA A 5 9.51 -0.48 16.05
CA ALA A 5 9.61 0.99 16.01
C ALA A 5 10.72 1.58 16.91
N SER A 6 11.00 0.98 18.07
CA SER A 6 12.05 1.46 18.99
C SER A 6 13.45 1.43 18.34
N SER A 7 13.76 0.42 17.51
CA SER A 7 15.10 0.27 16.95
C SER A 7 15.39 1.24 15.80
N THR A 8 14.37 1.56 15.00
CA THR A 8 14.52 2.41 13.81
C THR A 8 14.79 3.87 14.19
N SER A 9 14.03 4.39 15.17
CA SER A 9 14.21 5.78 15.65
C SER A 9 15.54 5.97 16.38
N GLN A 10 15.96 4.98 17.18
CA GLN A 10 17.28 5.01 17.82
C GLN A 10 18.41 5.05 16.79
N MET A 11 18.32 4.21 15.76
CA MET A 11 19.37 4.15 14.73
C MET A 11 19.39 5.40 13.85
N GLN A 12 18.23 5.98 13.52
CA GLN A 12 18.16 7.28 12.83
C GLN A 12 18.84 8.40 13.62
N ASN A 13 18.62 8.45 14.94
CA ASN A 13 19.27 9.44 15.79
C ASN A 13 20.80 9.28 15.79
N VAL A 14 21.30 8.04 15.87
CA VAL A 14 22.75 7.76 15.81
C VAL A 14 23.36 8.26 14.50
N PHE A 15 22.73 8.00 13.35
CA PHE A 15 23.24 8.51 12.07
C PHE A 15 23.19 10.05 12.01
N LYS A 16 22.13 10.67 12.53
CA LYS A 16 21.98 12.12 12.54
C LYS A 16 23.06 12.80 13.39
N GLU A 17 23.30 12.30 14.60
CA GLU A 17 24.36 12.80 15.49
C GLU A 17 25.75 12.64 14.86
N LYS A 18 26.02 11.48 14.24
CA LYS A 18 27.30 11.23 13.56
C LYS A 18 27.53 12.16 12.37
N ILE A 19 26.48 12.46 11.59
CA ILE A 19 26.56 13.37 10.44
C ILE A 19 26.86 14.81 10.92
N GLU A 20 26.17 15.29 11.94
CA GLU A 20 26.44 16.64 12.48
C GLU A 20 27.85 16.75 13.05
N ALA A 21 28.32 15.74 13.79
CA ALA A 21 29.69 15.72 14.30
C ALA A 21 30.72 15.76 13.16
N LEU A 22 30.58 14.92 12.13
CA LEU A 22 31.48 14.91 10.98
C LEU A 22 31.47 16.23 10.22
N LYS A 23 30.30 16.87 10.09
CA LYS A 23 30.15 18.17 9.46
C LYS A 23 30.90 19.27 10.23
N GLU A 24 30.70 19.33 11.54
CA GLU A 24 31.37 20.32 12.41
C GLU A 24 32.89 20.13 12.39
N GLU A 25 33.37 18.89 12.56
CA GLU A 25 34.80 18.57 12.50
C GLU A 25 35.43 18.92 11.15
N THR A 26 34.72 18.67 10.04
CA THR A 26 35.21 19.00 8.69
C THR A 26 35.27 20.50 8.47
N SER A 27 34.26 21.26 8.93
CA SER A 27 34.27 22.73 8.86
C SER A 27 35.44 23.32 9.63
N ASN A 28 35.69 22.85 10.87
CA ASN A 28 36.81 23.33 11.69
C ASN A 28 38.16 23.04 11.01
N LEU A 29 38.35 21.84 10.46
CA LEU A 29 39.58 21.49 9.74
C LEU A 29 39.83 22.37 8.51
N ILE A 30 38.78 22.74 7.78
CA ILE A 30 38.89 23.64 6.62
C ILE A 30 39.36 25.04 7.07
N GLU A 31 38.82 25.56 8.17
CA GLU A 31 39.25 26.85 8.74
C GLU A 31 40.72 26.81 9.20
N GLU A 32 41.14 25.74 9.88
CA GLU A 32 42.54 25.54 10.29
C GLU A 32 43.49 25.49 9.08
N ILE A 33 43.12 24.74 8.04
CA ILE A 33 43.90 24.64 6.79
C ILE A 33 44.07 26.03 6.15
N ALA A 34 43.00 26.82 6.10
CA ALA A 34 43.06 28.17 5.55
C ALA A 34 43.98 29.09 6.37
N GLY A 35 43.94 29.00 7.70
CA GLY A 35 44.85 29.72 8.60
C GLY A 35 46.31 29.35 8.36
N TYR A 36 46.64 28.05 8.38
CA TYR A 36 48.01 27.58 8.19
C TYR A 36 48.57 27.90 6.80
N ALA A 37 47.72 27.92 5.77
CA ALA A 37 48.11 28.36 4.43
C ALA A 37 48.49 29.86 4.41
N GLY A 38 47.73 30.71 5.12
CA GLY A 38 48.02 32.14 5.25
C GLY A 38 49.30 32.43 6.03
N ASP A 39 49.57 31.65 7.07
CA ASP A 39 50.74 31.81 7.95
C ASP A 39 52.03 31.18 7.38
N GLY A 40 51.93 30.45 6.25
CA GLY A 40 53.06 29.72 5.67
C GLY A 40 53.51 28.50 6.51
N ASN A 41 52.67 28.03 7.43
CA ASN A 41 52.98 26.88 8.29
C ASN A 41 52.71 25.56 7.56
N THR A 42 53.60 25.20 6.65
CA THR A 42 53.44 24.06 5.74
C THR A 42 53.27 22.72 6.45
N ASN A 43 53.92 22.51 7.60
CA ASN A 43 53.82 21.24 8.34
C ASN A 43 52.42 21.04 8.93
N GLU A 44 51.86 22.06 9.57
CA GLU A 44 50.50 21.99 10.12
C GLU A 44 49.43 21.96 9.03
N PHE A 45 49.66 22.66 7.91
CA PHE A 45 48.82 22.56 6.72
C PHE A 45 48.74 21.12 6.19
N LEU A 46 49.88 20.46 6.00
CA LEU A 46 49.93 19.06 5.51
C LEU A 46 49.31 18.08 6.51
N ARG A 47 49.54 18.27 7.81
CA ARG A 47 48.92 17.46 8.87
C ARG A 47 47.40 17.59 8.85
N SER A 48 46.89 18.81 8.72
CA SER A 48 45.46 19.10 8.69
C SER A 48 44.79 18.56 7.42
N LEU A 49 45.47 18.59 6.28
CA LEU A 49 45.01 17.92 5.06
C LEU A 49 44.88 16.40 5.23
N GLY A 50 45.86 15.74 5.86
CA GLY A 50 45.77 14.31 6.16
C GLY A 50 44.60 13.97 7.09
N ASN A 51 44.34 14.83 8.08
CA ASN A 51 43.17 14.68 8.96
C ASN A 51 41.86 14.84 8.18
N LEU A 52 41.78 15.82 7.28
CA LEU A 52 40.63 16.03 6.40
C LEU A 52 40.37 14.81 5.50
N GLU A 53 41.42 14.24 4.90
CA GLU A 53 41.32 13.01 4.10
C GLU A 53 40.72 11.85 4.93
N SER A 54 41.20 11.65 6.15
CA SER A 54 40.64 10.63 7.05
C SER A 54 39.16 10.86 7.36
N LYS A 55 38.76 12.12 7.62
CA LYS A 55 37.35 12.46 7.91
C LYS A 55 36.46 12.27 6.69
N LEU A 56 36.93 12.63 5.49
CA LEU A 56 36.22 12.35 4.25
C LEU A 56 36.01 10.84 4.06
N MET A 57 37.01 10.01 4.37
CA MET A 57 36.87 8.56 4.31
C MET A 57 35.81 8.02 5.29
N ASP A 58 35.72 8.59 6.49
CA ASP A 58 34.68 8.24 7.48
C ASP A 58 33.27 8.67 7.05
N ILE A 59 33.16 9.81 6.36
CA ILE A 59 31.91 10.25 5.71
C ILE A 59 31.49 9.22 4.65
N TYR A 60 32.40 8.81 3.77
CA TYR A 60 32.11 7.80 2.74
C TYR A 60 31.59 6.48 3.33
N LYS A 61 32.24 5.95 4.37
CA LYS A 61 31.78 4.73 5.07
C LYS A 61 30.40 4.91 5.69
N THR A 62 30.13 6.08 6.25
CA THR A 62 28.82 6.38 6.86
C THR A 62 27.73 6.45 5.79
N MET A 63 28.03 7.03 4.63
CA MET A 63 27.11 7.11 3.50
C MET A 63 26.82 5.73 2.88
N ASP A 64 27.85 4.90 2.71
CA ASP A 64 27.70 3.52 2.22
C ASP A 64 26.78 2.70 3.14
N SER A 65 27.00 2.78 4.46
CA SER A 65 26.12 2.14 5.44
C SER A 65 24.69 2.68 5.41
N LEU A 66 24.49 3.98 5.16
CA LEU A 66 23.15 4.56 5.01
C LEU A 66 22.46 4.06 3.75
N SER A 67 23.18 3.98 2.63
CA SER A 67 22.65 3.47 1.35
C SER A 67 22.13 2.04 1.51
N ASN A 68 22.94 1.15 2.11
CA ASN A 68 22.53 -0.23 2.36
C ASN A 68 21.24 -0.33 3.20
N ARG A 69 21.06 0.56 4.19
CA ARG A 69 19.84 0.61 5.00
C ARG A 69 18.62 1.14 4.24
N VAL A 70 18.81 2.06 3.30
CA VAL A 70 17.73 2.52 2.42
C VAL A 70 17.25 1.37 1.54
N ASP A 71 18.17 0.61 0.95
CA ASP A 71 17.83 -0.56 0.14
C ASP A 71 17.04 -1.61 0.93
N GLU A 72 17.43 -1.87 2.19
CA GLU A 72 16.68 -2.75 3.10
C GLU A 72 15.26 -2.24 3.36
N VAL A 73 15.09 -0.94 3.63
CA VAL A 73 13.78 -0.33 3.88
C VAL A 73 12.90 -0.37 2.63
N GLU A 74 13.46 -0.11 1.45
CA GLU A 74 12.73 -0.22 0.18
C GLU A 74 12.24 -1.65 -0.06
N LYS A 75 13.07 -2.65 0.25
CA LYS A 75 12.69 -4.06 0.18
C LYS A 75 11.56 -4.40 1.16
N GLU A 76 11.67 -4.00 2.43
CA GLU A 76 10.62 -4.24 3.44
C GLU A 76 9.30 -3.57 3.02
N LEU A 77 9.34 -2.35 2.47
CA LEU A 77 8.16 -1.65 1.95
C LEU A 77 7.50 -2.40 0.80
N LYS A 78 8.30 -2.97 -0.11
CA LYS A 78 7.79 -3.76 -1.23
C LYS A 78 7.09 -5.03 -0.72
N GLU A 79 7.71 -5.74 0.21
CA GLU A 79 7.12 -6.94 0.82
C GLU A 79 5.81 -6.62 1.56
N LEU A 80 5.76 -5.50 2.30
CA LEU A 80 4.52 -5.04 2.95
C LEU A 80 3.43 -4.68 1.93
N LYS A 81 3.79 -4.01 0.84
CA LYS A 81 2.85 -3.67 -0.25
C LYS A 81 2.25 -4.94 -0.88
N ASP A 82 3.09 -5.95 -1.11
CA ASP A 82 2.67 -7.23 -1.66
C ASP A 82 1.77 -7.99 -0.65
N GLN A 83 2.11 -7.98 0.64
CA GLN A 83 1.30 -8.58 1.71
C GLN A 83 -0.05 -7.88 1.90
N LEU A 84 -0.13 -6.56 1.71
CA LEU A 84 -1.40 -5.82 1.73
C LEU A 84 -2.31 -6.15 0.53
N GLY A 85 -1.83 -6.96 -0.43
CA GLY A 85 -2.61 -7.42 -1.57
C GLY A 85 -2.82 -6.36 -2.65
N GLY A 86 -2.03 -5.28 -2.65
CA GLY A 86 -2.25 -4.14 -3.54
C GLY A 86 -3.51 -3.34 -3.19
N VAL A 87 -3.58 -2.11 -3.70
CA VAL A 87 -4.76 -1.22 -3.57
C VAL A 87 -6.04 -1.90 -4.11
N ASP A 88 -5.87 -2.81 -5.07
CA ASP A 88 -6.95 -3.51 -5.75
C ASP A 88 -7.74 -4.45 -4.81
N ASN A 89 -7.09 -5.07 -3.82
CA ASN A 89 -7.79 -5.90 -2.81
C ASN A 89 -8.67 -5.06 -1.88
N TRP A 90 -8.32 -3.79 -1.65
CA TRP A 90 -9.14 -2.88 -0.85
C TRP A 90 -10.32 -2.32 -1.63
N HIS A 91 -10.22 -2.23 -2.97
CA HIS A 91 -11.34 -1.83 -3.82
C HIS A 91 -12.52 -2.81 -3.70
N GLY A 92 -12.28 -4.12 -3.61
CA GLY A 92 -13.33 -5.12 -3.40
C GLY A 92 -14.05 -4.98 -2.05
N VAL A 93 -13.30 -4.66 -0.98
CA VAL A 93 -13.84 -4.41 0.37
C VAL A 93 -14.59 -3.09 0.45
N GLU A 94 -14.06 -2.04 -0.17
CA GLU A 94 -14.68 -0.71 -0.30
C GLU A 94 -15.99 -0.80 -1.08
N MET A 95 -16.00 -1.47 -2.23
CA MET A 95 -17.22 -1.73 -3.01
C MET A 95 -18.22 -2.57 -2.22
N GLY A 96 -17.78 -3.60 -1.50
CA GLY A 96 -18.62 -4.41 -0.63
C GLY A 96 -19.30 -3.60 0.50
N LEU A 97 -18.55 -2.71 1.15
CA LEU A 97 -19.06 -1.81 2.19
C LEU A 97 -19.97 -0.70 1.62
N HIS A 98 -19.64 -0.16 0.45
CA HIS A 98 -20.46 0.80 -0.29
C HIS A 98 -21.85 0.22 -0.57
N TYR A 99 -21.91 -1.02 -1.09
CA TYR A 99 -23.20 -1.67 -1.36
C TYR A 99 -23.95 -2.11 -0.10
N HIS A 100 -23.25 -2.52 0.96
CA HIS A 100 -23.87 -2.85 2.26
C HIS A 100 -24.52 -1.62 2.90
N ASN A 101 -23.84 -0.47 2.84
CA ASN A 101 -24.30 0.74 3.51
C ASN A 101 -25.40 1.48 2.73
N LEU A 102 -25.44 1.34 1.40
CA LEU A 102 -26.28 2.22 0.60
C LEU A 102 -27.68 1.71 0.30
N ASN A 103 -27.97 0.40 0.34
CA ASN A 103 -29.32 -0.12 0.05
C ASN A 103 -29.96 0.59 -1.19
N GLU A 104 -29.11 0.97 -2.15
CA GLU A 104 -29.42 2.07 -3.08
C GLU A 104 -30.26 1.56 -4.25
N PRO A 105 -31.19 2.37 -4.77
CA PRO A 105 -31.96 2.03 -5.96
C PRO A 105 -31.05 1.67 -7.15
N LEU A 106 -31.54 0.82 -8.05
CA LEU A 106 -30.82 0.47 -9.28
C LEU A 106 -30.62 1.72 -10.14
N THR A 107 -29.43 1.91 -10.70
CA THR A 107 -29.21 2.92 -11.74
C THR A 107 -29.96 2.52 -13.02
N LYS A 108 -30.25 3.47 -13.90
CA LYS A 108 -30.99 3.22 -15.16
C LYS A 108 -30.31 2.17 -16.06
N LYS A 109 -28.97 2.16 -16.08
CA LYS A 109 -28.18 1.19 -16.86
C LYS A 109 -28.26 -0.22 -16.26
N GLU A 110 -28.16 -0.33 -14.93
CA GLU A 110 -28.31 -1.59 -14.20
C GLU A 110 -29.73 -2.14 -14.34
N SER A 111 -30.75 -1.29 -14.21
CA SER A 111 -32.15 -1.66 -14.45
C SER A 111 -32.35 -2.22 -15.85
N GLY A 112 -31.78 -1.58 -16.88
CA GLY A 112 -31.86 -2.07 -18.25
C GLY A 112 -31.10 -3.38 -18.49
N CYS A 113 -30.03 -3.65 -17.73
CA CYS A 113 -29.35 -4.94 -17.76
C CYS A 113 -30.20 -6.04 -17.11
N VAL A 114 -30.82 -5.77 -15.95
CA VAL A 114 -31.74 -6.71 -15.29
C VAL A 114 -32.95 -7.01 -16.17
N GLU A 115 -33.51 -5.99 -16.83
CA GLU A 115 -34.67 -6.15 -17.73
C GLU A 115 -34.35 -7.01 -18.96
N ARG A 116 -33.18 -6.80 -19.59
CA ARG A 116 -32.72 -7.67 -20.69
C ARG A 116 -32.52 -9.11 -20.24
N LEU A 117 -31.90 -9.30 -19.09
CA LEU A 117 -31.65 -10.63 -18.52
C LEU A 117 -32.99 -11.34 -18.20
N MET A 118 -33.97 -10.60 -17.71
CA MET A 118 -35.33 -11.12 -17.48
C MET A 118 -36.08 -11.48 -18.76
N ASN A 119 -35.91 -10.72 -19.85
CA ASN A 119 -36.54 -11.08 -21.12
C ASN A 119 -35.90 -12.34 -21.71
N LEU A 120 -34.57 -12.49 -21.60
CA LEU A 120 -33.90 -13.74 -21.98
C LEU A 120 -34.38 -14.94 -21.16
N LEU A 121 -34.67 -14.75 -19.87
CA LEU A 121 -35.21 -15.80 -19.00
C LEU A 121 -36.71 -16.07 -19.19
N LYS A 122 -37.44 -15.23 -19.94
CA LYS A 122 -38.86 -15.45 -20.28
C LYS A 122 -39.02 -16.29 -21.54
N ASP A 123 -38.09 -16.17 -22.48
CA ASP A 123 -38.17 -16.83 -23.78
C ASP A 123 -37.72 -18.31 -23.73
N ASP A 124 -37.17 -18.75 -22.60
CA ASP A 124 -36.66 -20.11 -22.40
C ASP A 124 -37.61 -20.91 -21.48
N GLU A 125 -38.62 -21.55 -22.07
CA GLU A 125 -39.61 -22.40 -21.36
C GLU A 125 -38.95 -23.56 -20.58
N ASP A 126 -37.73 -23.96 -20.97
CA ASP A 126 -36.98 -25.05 -20.36
C ASP A 126 -36.11 -24.63 -19.15
N ILE A 127 -35.87 -23.33 -18.91
CA ILE A 127 -35.01 -22.91 -17.79
C ILE A 127 -35.72 -22.95 -16.44
N GLY A 128 -37.06 -23.08 -16.40
CA GLY A 128 -37.77 -23.58 -15.23
C GLY A 128 -37.46 -22.91 -13.88
N LEU A 129 -36.97 -21.66 -13.86
CA LEU A 129 -36.65 -20.97 -12.61
C LEU A 129 -37.96 -20.53 -11.95
N SER A 130 -38.49 -21.41 -11.12
CA SER A 130 -39.62 -21.13 -10.25
C SER A 130 -39.25 -20.06 -9.23
N LEU A 131 -40.27 -19.45 -8.62
CA LEU A 131 -40.05 -18.49 -7.53
C LEU A 131 -39.28 -19.12 -6.36
N THR A 132 -39.33 -20.45 -6.26
CA THR A 132 -38.59 -21.28 -5.31
C THR A 132 -37.11 -21.28 -5.68
N ASP A 133 -36.75 -21.52 -6.94
CA ASP A 133 -35.36 -21.55 -7.41
C ASP A 133 -34.66 -20.18 -7.25
N ILE A 134 -35.40 -19.09 -7.40
CA ILE A 134 -34.91 -17.72 -7.15
C ILE A 134 -34.60 -17.51 -5.66
N LYS A 135 -35.47 -18.01 -4.77
CA LYS A 135 -35.28 -17.92 -3.31
C LYS A 135 -34.18 -18.86 -2.84
N ASP A 136 -34.07 -20.03 -3.44
CA ASP A 136 -33.03 -21.01 -3.15
C ASP A 136 -31.67 -20.49 -3.61
N ALA A 137 -31.57 -19.91 -4.80
CA ALA A 137 -30.35 -19.22 -5.26
C ALA A 137 -29.99 -18.01 -4.40
N GLU A 138 -30.97 -17.22 -3.95
CA GLU A 138 -30.76 -16.11 -2.99
C GLU A 138 -30.25 -16.63 -1.64
N MET A 139 -30.78 -17.76 -1.16
CA MET A 139 -30.36 -18.43 0.07
C MET A 139 -28.96 -19.02 -0.06
N GLU A 140 -28.62 -19.71 -1.15
CA GLU A 140 -27.30 -20.26 -1.43
C GLU A 140 -26.23 -19.17 -1.56
N LEU A 141 -26.56 -18.05 -2.21
CA LEU A 141 -25.72 -16.85 -2.20
C LEU A 141 -25.57 -16.26 -0.79
N GLY A 142 -26.48 -16.53 0.14
CA GLY A 142 -26.40 -16.14 1.54
C GLY A 142 -25.55 -17.07 2.39
N THR A 143 -25.65 -18.38 2.20
CA THR A 143 -25.17 -19.42 3.12
C THR A 143 -23.86 -20.08 2.70
N TYR A 144 -23.58 -20.23 1.40
CA TYR A 144 -22.38 -20.93 0.95
C TYR A 144 -21.19 -19.99 0.71
N PRO A 145 -19.96 -20.46 0.98
CA PRO A 145 -18.75 -19.77 0.55
C PRO A 145 -18.70 -19.76 -0.99
N VAL A 146 -18.93 -18.58 -1.56
CA VAL A 146 -18.80 -18.35 -3.01
C VAL A 146 -17.31 -18.31 -3.35
N PRO A 147 -16.87 -18.96 -4.44
CA PRO A 147 -15.49 -18.87 -4.95
C PRO A 147 -15.01 -17.42 -5.07
N ASP A 148 -13.74 -17.15 -4.76
CA ASP A 148 -13.21 -15.78 -4.62
C ASP A 148 -13.39 -14.92 -5.88
N ASP A 149 -13.25 -15.53 -7.05
CA ASP A 149 -13.49 -14.95 -8.37
C ASP A 149 -14.96 -14.60 -8.63
N LEU A 150 -15.89 -15.28 -7.96
CA LEU A 150 -17.33 -15.06 -8.09
C LEU A 150 -17.91 -14.17 -6.98
N LYS A 151 -17.16 -13.87 -5.92
CA LYS A 151 -17.60 -12.98 -4.83
C LYS A 151 -17.95 -11.58 -5.29
N ILE A 152 -17.29 -11.07 -6.34
CA ILE A 152 -17.57 -9.76 -6.93
C ILE A 152 -19.00 -9.66 -7.50
N TYR A 153 -19.58 -10.80 -7.91
CA TYR A 153 -20.93 -10.86 -8.46
C TYR A 153 -22.01 -11.10 -7.40
N LYS A 154 -21.64 -11.49 -6.17
CA LYS A 154 -22.58 -11.78 -5.09
C LYS A 154 -23.48 -10.59 -4.72
N PRO A 155 -22.97 -9.34 -4.57
CA PRO A 155 -23.82 -8.17 -4.34
C PRO A 155 -24.79 -7.83 -5.49
N PRO A 156 -24.36 -7.71 -6.76
CA PRO A 156 -25.29 -7.43 -7.86
C PRO A 156 -26.30 -8.56 -8.08
N LEU A 157 -25.92 -9.83 -7.86
CA LEU A 157 -26.84 -10.96 -7.94
C LEU A 157 -27.91 -10.91 -6.84
N LYS A 158 -27.56 -10.64 -5.58
CA LYS A 158 -28.55 -10.45 -4.50
C LYS A 158 -29.54 -9.31 -4.81
N LYS A 159 -29.03 -8.21 -5.37
CA LYS A 159 -29.87 -7.07 -5.78
C LYS A 159 -30.84 -7.46 -6.90
N ALA A 160 -30.37 -8.24 -7.87
CA ALA A 160 -31.19 -8.80 -8.94
C ALA A 160 -32.26 -9.76 -8.40
N PHE A 161 -31.89 -10.77 -7.60
CA PHE A 161 -32.84 -11.74 -7.02
C PHE A 161 -33.95 -11.06 -6.22
N LYS A 162 -33.62 -10.07 -5.39
CA LYS A 162 -34.60 -9.28 -4.62
C LYS A 162 -35.53 -8.44 -5.51
N ALA A 163 -35.04 -7.94 -6.64
CA ALA A 163 -35.88 -7.23 -7.61
C ALA A 163 -36.84 -8.21 -8.32
N MET A 164 -36.34 -9.39 -8.70
CA MET A 164 -37.14 -10.42 -9.38
C MET A 164 -38.24 -10.99 -8.47
N SER A 165 -37.95 -11.22 -7.18
CA SER A 165 -38.92 -11.72 -6.22
C SER A 165 -40.05 -10.72 -5.95
N ARG A 166 -39.74 -9.43 -5.84
CA ARG A 166 -40.74 -8.34 -5.72
C ARG A 166 -41.66 -8.25 -6.93
N TRP A 167 -41.09 -8.39 -8.13
CA TRP A 167 -41.83 -8.24 -9.38
C TRP A 167 -42.80 -9.39 -9.66
N ARG A 168 -42.42 -10.63 -9.33
CA ARG A 168 -43.31 -11.80 -9.45
C ARG A 168 -44.32 -11.95 -8.29
N SER A 169 -44.17 -11.18 -7.22
CA SER A 169 -45.11 -11.15 -6.09
C SER A 169 -46.17 -10.05 -6.22
N SER A 170 -46.10 -9.22 -7.28
CA SER A 170 -47.11 -8.23 -7.67
C SER A 170 -47.95 -8.77 -8.82
#